data_AF-A0A6G9Y2J8-F1
#
_entry.id   AF-A0A6G9Y2J8-F1
#
_cell.length_a   1.000
_cell.length_b   1.000
_cell.length_c   1.000
_cell.angle_alpha   90.00
_cell.angle_beta   90.00
_cell.angle_gamma   90.00
#
_symmetry.space_group_name_H-M   'P 1'
#
loop_
_entity.id
_entity.type
_entity.pdbx_description
1 polymer ?
#
loop_
_entity_poly.entity_id
_entity_poly.type
_entity_poly.pdbx_seq_one_letter_code
_entity_poly.pdbx_strand_id
1 'polypeptide(L)'
;MATEPNDLGRYFIERVNAGDVDGLVALYEPDAVLAFPPGNVATGHAEIRKVLAQFVAAAPQLSPGRQHPALVSGDLALTATTLTTGEVTAEVARRQPDGSWLLVVDQPVLVP
;
A
#
# COMPACT_ATOMS: atom_id res chain seq x y z
N MET A 1 -10.62 -9.68 2.70
CA MET A 1 -10.56 -8.19 2.69
C MET A 1 -9.85 -7.74 3.97
N ALA A 2 -9.29 -6.54 4.00
CA ALA A 2 -8.64 -6.01 5.21
C ALA A 2 -9.70 -5.58 6.22
N THR A 3 -9.63 -6.11 7.44
CA THR A 3 -10.56 -5.78 8.53
C THR A 3 -9.97 -4.77 9.50
N GLU A 4 -8.63 -4.66 9.51
CA GLU A 4 -7.88 -3.61 10.19
C GLU A 4 -7.02 -2.84 9.19
N PRO A 5 -6.70 -1.55 9.42
CA PRO A 5 -5.83 -0.78 8.52
C PRO A 5 -4.48 -1.48 8.28
N ASN A 6 -3.92 -2.07 9.35
CA ASN A 6 -2.63 -2.73 9.31
C ASN A 6 -2.63 -4.06 8.54
N ASP A 7 -3.79 -4.64 8.21
CA ASP A 7 -3.84 -5.79 7.30
C ASP A 7 -3.31 -5.44 5.90
N LEU A 8 -3.44 -4.17 5.47
CA LEU A 8 -3.08 -3.74 4.12
C LEU A 8 -1.59 -3.92 3.84
N GLY A 9 -0.71 -3.53 4.77
CA GLY A 9 0.74 -3.70 4.61
C GLY A 9 1.14 -5.18 4.52
N ARG A 10 0.50 -6.04 5.33
CA ARG A 10 0.73 -7.49 5.28
C ARG A 10 0.26 -8.09 3.95
N TYR A 11 -0.96 -7.76 3.50
CA TYR A 11 -1.47 -8.23 2.22
C TYR A 11 -0.68 -7.71 1.03
N PHE A 12 -0.13 -6.50 1.10
CA PHE A 12 0.75 -5.98 0.07
C PHE A 12 1.96 -6.89 -0.14
N ILE A 13 2.66 -7.25 0.94
CA ILE A 13 3.81 -8.17 0.90
C ILE A 13 3.41 -9.53 0.34
N GLU A 14 2.32 -10.12 0.85
CA GLU A 14 1.83 -11.43 0.41
C GLU A 14 1.55 -11.43 -1.10
N ARG A 15 0.89 -10.39 -1.63
CA ARG A 15 0.50 -10.31 -3.04
C ARG A 15 1.67 -9.98 -3.96
N VAL A 16 2.62 -9.13 -3.53
CA VAL A 16 3.88 -8.92 -4.28
C VAL A 16 4.66 -10.23 -4.41
N ASN A 17 4.87 -10.94 -3.31
CA ASN A 17 5.63 -12.19 -3.31
C ASN A 17 4.92 -13.32 -4.09
N ALA A 18 3.59 -13.28 -4.20
CA ALA A 18 2.79 -14.19 -5.03
C ALA A 18 2.72 -13.79 -6.52
N GLY A 19 3.21 -12.60 -6.89
CA GLY A 19 3.07 -12.06 -8.24
C GLY A 19 1.65 -11.63 -8.62
N ASP A 20 0.79 -11.39 -7.63
CA ASP A 20 -0.64 -11.11 -7.82
C ASP A 20 -0.91 -9.61 -8.00
N VAL A 21 -0.78 -9.14 -9.25
CA VAL A 21 -1.04 -7.73 -9.61
C VAL A 21 -2.52 -7.35 -9.41
N ASP A 22 -3.45 -8.25 -9.72
CA ASP A 22 -4.89 -7.98 -9.58
C ASP A 22 -5.26 -7.81 -8.12
N GLY A 23 -4.77 -8.72 -7.26
CA GLY A 23 -4.87 -8.59 -5.82
C GLY A 23 -4.24 -7.29 -5.35
N LEU A 24 -3.04 -6.94 -5.78
CA LEU A 24 -2.39 -5.70 -5.31
C LEU A 24 -3.23 -4.46 -5.61
N VAL A 25 -3.73 -4.33 -6.84
CA VAL A 25 -4.60 -3.21 -7.23
C VAL A 25 -5.88 -3.18 -6.39
N ALA A 26 -6.42 -4.34 -6.02
CA ALA A 26 -7.59 -4.45 -5.14
C ALA A 26 -7.33 -4.03 -3.67
N LEU A 27 -6.09 -3.66 -3.28
CA LEU A 27 -5.83 -3.00 -1.99
C LEU A 27 -6.15 -1.50 -2.01
N TYR A 28 -6.33 -0.89 -3.18
CA TYR A 28 -6.46 0.56 -3.34
C TYR A 28 -7.90 0.98 -3.59
N GLU A 29 -8.27 2.19 -3.17
CA GLU A 29 -9.49 2.87 -3.65
C GLU A 29 -9.38 3.15 -5.15
N PRO A 30 -10.51 3.26 -5.88
CA PRO A 30 -10.51 3.50 -7.33
C PRO A 30 -9.73 4.75 -7.77
N ASP A 31 -9.67 5.77 -6.92
CA ASP A 31 -9.04 7.08 -7.10
C ASP A 31 -7.80 7.28 -6.21
N ALA A 32 -7.26 6.20 -5.61
CA ALA A 32 -6.09 6.28 -4.76
C ALA A 32 -4.86 6.86 -5.48
N VAL A 33 -3.92 7.39 -4.69
CA VAL A 33 -2.68 7.99 -5.19
C VAL A 33 -1.49 7.20 -4.66
N LEU A 34 -0.60 6.77 -5.57
CA LEU A 34 0.63 6.05 -5.26
C LEU A 34 1.85 6.85 -5.71
N ALA A 35 2.73 7.21 -4.79
CA ALA A 35 3.97 7.93 -5.06
C ALA A 35 5.16 6.98 -5.35
N PHE A 36 5.02 6.14 -6.37
CA PHE A 36 6.03 5.15 -6.75
C PHE A 36 6.16 5.01 -8.29
N PRO A 37 7.39 4.84 -8.84
CA PRO A 37 8.69 4.96 -8.16
C PRO A 37 8.94 6.41 -7.67
N PRO A 38 9.96 6.65 -6.83
CA PRO A 38 10.25 7.98 -6.29
C PRO A 38 10.27 9.07 -7.37
N GLY A 39 9.61 10.21 -7.09
CA GLY A 39 9.46 11.32 -8.03
C GLY A 39 8.32 11.16 -9.04
N ASN A 40 7.59 10.04 -9.03
CA ASN A 40 6.42 9.82 -9.86
C ASN A 40 5.17 9.63 -9.00
N VAL A 41 4.01 9.98 -9.56
CA VAL A 41 2.71 9.82 -8.93
C VAL A 41 1.78 9.12 -9.92
N ALA A 42 1.18 8.02 -9.50
CA ALA A 42 0.14 7.29 -10.22
C ALA A 42 -1.20 7.51 -9.53
N THR A 43 -2.24 7.88 -10.29
CA THR A 43 -3.59 8.12 -9.78
C THR A 43 -4.60 7.12 -10.35
N GLY A 44 -5.32 6.48 -9.44
CA GLY A 44 -6.35 5.50 -9.72
C GLY A 44 -5.83 4.15 -10.24
N HIS A 45 -6.72 3.16 -10.25
CA HIS A 45 -6.37 1.76 -10.52
C HIS A 45 -5.63 1.54 -11.84
N ALA A 46 -5.95 2.29 -12.89
CA ALA A 46 -5.33 2.10 -14.20
C ALA A 46 -3.83 2.45 -14.21
N GLU A 47 -3.44 3.53 -13.53
CA GLU A 47 -2.03 3.94 -13.44
C GLU A 47 -1.29 3.12 -12.40
N ILE A 48 -1.91 2.90 -11.23
CA ILE A 48 -1.38 2.06 -10.16
C ILE A 48 -1.07 0.65 -10.70
N ARG A 49 -1.98 0.05 -11.47
CA ARG A 49 -1.76 -1.26 -12.11
C ARG A 49 -0.50 -1.29 -12.97
N LYS A 50 -0.25 -0.26 -13.79
CA LYS A 50 0.93 -0.23 -14.68
C LYS A 50 2.21 -0.23 -13.86
N VAL A 51 2.25 0.60 -12.81
CA VAL A 51 3.40 0.72 -11.90
C VAL A 51 3.63 -0.59 -11.14
N LEU A 52 2.58 -1.14 -10.53
CA LEU A 52 2.68 -2.38 -9.74
C LEU A 52 3.00 -3.60 -10.62
N ALA A 53 2.50 -3.66 -11.85
CA ALA A 53 2.86 -4.72 -12.80
C ALA A 53 4.36 -4.69 -13.14
N GLN A 54 4.94 -3.50 -13.35
CA GLN A 54 6.37 -3.35 -13.58
C GLN A 54 7.18 -3.73 -12.33
N PHE A 55 6.72 -3.33 -11.15
CA PHE A 55 7.35 -3.68 -9.89
C PHE A 55 7.36 -5.19 -9.66
N VAL A 56 6.21 -5.86 -9.82
CA VAL A 56 6.09 -7.32 -9.69
C VAL A 56 6.91 -8.05 -10.75
N ALA A 57 6.97 -7.56 -11.99
CA ALA A 57 7.77 -8.15 -13.06
C ALA A 57 9.28 -8.15 -12.76
N ALA A 58 9.75 -7.25 -11.89
CA ALA A 58 11.13 -7.25 -11.38
C ALA A 58 11.39 -8.36 -10.34
N ALA A 59 10.36 -9.15 -9.99
CA ALA A 59 10.38 -10.25 -9.02
C ALA A 59 11.03 -9.89 -7.66
N PRO A 60 10.63 -8.78 -7.02
CA PRO A 60 11.14 -8.41 -5.71
C PRO A 60 10.76 -9.48 -4.67
N GLN A 61 11.63 -9.65 -3.68
CA GLN A 61 11.35 -10.46 -2.50
C GLN A 61 11.20 -9.53 -1.31
N LEU A 62 9.96 -9.32 -0.86
CA LEU A 62 9.67 -8.43 0.25
C LEU A 62 9.66 -9.20 1.56
N SER A 63 10.39 -8.66 2.53
CA SER A 63 10.33 -9.10 3.93
C SER A 63 9.51 -8.10 4.75
N PRO A 64 8.72 -8.56 5.73
CA PRO A 64 7.98 -7.66 6.61
C PRO A 64 8.93 -6.79 7.44
N GLY A 65 8.63 -5.48 7.47
CA GLY A 65 9.25 -4.53 8.38
C GLY A 65 8.59 -4.52 9.77
N ARG A 66 8.95 -3.53 10.59
CA ARG A 66 8.25 -3.24 11.84
C ARG A 66 7.05 -2.33 11.55
N GLN A 67 5.87 -2.91 11.56
CA GLN A 67 4.62 -2.18 11.44
C GLN A 67 4.31 -1.40 12.73
N HIS A 68 3.92 -0.13 12.60
CA HIS A 68 3.54 0.72 13.73
C HIS A 68 2.03 0.65 13.99
N PRO A 69 1.56 1.01 15.21
CA PRO A 69 0.13 1.14 15.47
C PRO A 69 -0.51 2.15 14.53
N ALA A 70 -1.64 1.78 13.90
CA ALA A 70 -2.41 2.69 13.06
C ALA A 70 -3.06 3.80 13.92
N LEU A 71 -3.02 5.04 13.43
CA LEU A 71 -3.77 6.15 14.02
C LEU A 71 -5.08 6.31 13.26
N VAL A 72 -6.20 6.07 13.92
CA VAL A 72 -7.53 6.07 13.30
C VAL A 72 -8.29 7.34 13.65
N SER A 73 -8.87 8.01 12.65
CA SER A 73 -9.74 9.17 12.79
C SER A 73 -10.95 9.01 11.87
N GLY A 74 -12.10 8.65 12.45
CA GLY A 74 -13.31 8.37 11.69
C GLY A 74 -13.14 7.17 10.75
N ASP A 75 -13.35 7.39 9.46
CA ASP A 75 -13.17 6.41 8.40
C ASP A 75 -11.73 6.37 7.87
N LEU A 76 -10.83 7.24 8.32
CA LEU A 76 -9.43 7.26 7.87
C LEU A 76 -8.49 6.65 8.90
N ALA A 77 -7.39 6.07 8.41
CA ALA A 77 -6.29 5.60 9.23
C ALA A 77 -4.95 5.98 8.60
N LEU A 78 -4.03 6.51 9.40
CA LEU A 78 -2.63 6.64 9.03
C LEU A 78 -1.90 5.36 9.46
N THR A 79 -1.24 4.71 8.51
CA THR A 79 -0.34 3.57 8.75
C THR A 79 1.09 3.96 8.43
N ALA A 80 2.03 3.29 9.10
CA ALA A 80 3.45 3.43 8.83
C ALA A 80 4.18 2.13 9.12
N THR A 81 5.20 1.83 8.31
CA THR A 81 6.07 0.67 8.50
C THR A 81 7.52 1.11 8.41
N THR A 82 8.35 0.72 9.38
CA THR A 82 9.80 0.81 9.24
C THR A 82 10.30 -0.45 8.53
N LEU A 83 10.79 -0.30 7.30
CA LEU A 83 11.37 -1.38 6.50
C LEU A 83 12.66 -1.92 7.12
N THR A 84 13.11 -3.09 6.67
CA THR A 84 14.38 -3.69 7.11
C THR A 84 15.61 -2.84 6.74
N THR A 85 15.46 -1.94 5.77
CA THR A 85 16.45 -0.94 5.37
C THR A 85 16.53 0.26 6.31
N GLY A 86 15.55 0.40 7.22
CA GLY A 86 15.41 1.57 8.11
C GLY A 86 14.55 2.69 7.53
N GLU A 87 14.20 2.62 6.25
CA GLU A 87 13.27 3.57 5.60
C GLU A 87 11.86 3.41 6.17
N VAL A 88 11.07 4.49 6.13
CA VAL A 88 9.69 4.50 6.61
C VAL A 88 8.76 4.67 5.43
N THR A 89 7.78 3.78 5.32
CA THR A 89 6.61 3.94 4.45
C THR A 89 5.50 4.62 5.23
N ALA A 90 4.67 5.39 4.54
CA ALA A 90 3.49 6.02 5.12
C ALA A 90 2.32 5.89 4.17
N GLU A 91 1.19 5.43 4.70
CA GLU A 91 -0.02 5.22 3.92
C GLU A 91 -1.25 5.76 4.65
N VAL A 92 -2.25 6.18 3.88
CA VAL A 92 -3.57 6.52 4.39
C VAL A 92 -4.56 5.50 3.86
N ALA A 93 -5.27 4.84 4.75
CA ALA A 93 -6.34 3.91 4.42
C ALA A 93 -7.70 4.51 4.76
N ARG A 94 -8.74 4.15 4.00
CA ARG A 94 -10.14 4.47 4.26
C ARG A 94 -10.96 3.20 4.49
N ARG A 95 -11.79 3.25 5.53
CA ARG A 95 -12.80 2.25 5.83
C ARG A 95 -13.99 2.40 4.89
N GLN A 96 -14.29 1.33 4.19
CA GLN A 96 -15.41 1.23 3.27
C GLN A 96 -16.74 1.00 4.02
N PRO A 97 -17.90 1.20 3.37
CA PRO A 97 -19.21 0.97 4.00
C PRO A 97 -19.43 -0.46 4.51
N ASP A 98 -18.75 -1.44 3.92
CA ASP A 98 -18.80 -2.85 4.34
C ASP A 98 -17.84 -3.18 5.50
N GLY A 99 -17.12 -2.17 6.01
CA GLY A 99 -16.17 -2.30 7.10
C GLY A 99 -14.77 -2.72 6.67
N SER A 100 -14.54 -3.00 5.39
CA SER A 100 -13.21 -3.28 4.86
C SER A 100 -12.34 -2.01 4.80
N TRP A 101 -11.02 -2.17 4.66
CA TRP A 101 -10.09 -1.06 4.45
C TRP A 101 -9.44 -1.13 3.08
N LEU A 102 -9.24 0.03 2.46
CA LEU A 102 -8.50 0.22 1.21
C LEU A 102 -7.53 1.40 1.35
N LEU A 103 -6.41 1.37 0.63
CA LEU A 103 -5.43 2.45 0.54
C LEU A 103 -5.98 3.61 -0.32
N VAL A 104 -5.88 4.83 0.19
CA VAL A 104 -6.20 6.08 -0.52
C VAL A 104 -4.92 6.82 -0.92
N VAL A 105 -3.92 6.79 -0.05
CA VAL A 105 -2.58 7.34 -0.31
C VAL A 105 -1.56 6.29 0.06
N ASP A 106 -0.59 6.08 -0.80
CA ASP A 106 0.53 5.19 -0.55
C ASP A 106 1.84 5.88 -0.95
N GLN A 107 2.72 6.05 0.04
CA GLN A 107 4.04 6.62 -0.15
C GLN A 107 5.10 5.65 0.40
N PRO A 108 5.61 4.74 -0.46
CA PRO A 108 6.61 3.77 -0.07
C PRO A 108 7.99 4.36 0.24
N VAL A 109 8.26 5.59 -0.20
CA VAL A 109 9.55 6.28 0.01
C VAL A 109 9.30 7.74 0.41
N LEU A 110 9.78 8.12 1.59
CA LEU A 110 9.86 9.51 2.04
C LEU A 110 11.22 10.08 1.63
N VAL A 111 11.23 10.96 0.61
CA VAL A 111 12.44 11.69 0.22
C VAL A 111 12.66 12.88 1.19
N PRO A 112 13.91 13.18 1.59
CA PRO A 112 14.25 14.37 2.38
C PRO A 112 13.91 15.69 1.67
#